data_AF-A0A922MII7-F1
#
_entry.id   AF-A0A922MII7-F1
#
_cell.length_a   1.000
_cell.length_b   1.000
_cell.length_c   1.000
_cell.angle_alpha   90.00
_cell.angle_beta   90.00
_cell.angle_gamma   90.00
#
_symmetry.space_group_name_H-M   'P 1'
#
loop_
_entity.id
_entity.type
_entity.pdbx_description
1 polymer ?
#
loop_
_entity_poly.entity_id
_entity_poly.type
_entity_poly.pdbx_seq_one_letter_code
_entity_poly.pdbx_strand_id
1 'polypeptide(L)'
;MSLLSDKYDTLLTEHEKSKDKIHKLEKTVEHINNKCTYLEKCNVALEQRVHDFEQSTRKHYIEIVGIEQMPDENVKEIVNKIGKMIDVSSDDIDWVRRN
;
A
#
# COMPACT_ATOMS: atom_id res chain seq x y z
N MET A 1 -32.88 -44.28 -38.39
CA MET A 1 -32.53 -42.85 -38.58
C MET A 1 -32.80 -41.97 -37.35
N SER A 2 -33.62 -42.35 -36.35
CA SER A 2 -33.88 -41.46 -35.19
C SER A 2 -32.68 -41.28 -34.26
N LEU A 3 -31.96 -42.36 -33.91
CA LEU A 3 -30.84 -42.32 -32.95
C LEU A 3 -29.72 -41.33 -33.32
N LEU A 4 -29.48 -41.11 -34.62
CA LEU A 4 -28.46 -40.17 -35.09
C LEU A 4 -28.95 -38.72 -34.99
N SER A 5 -30.24 -38.47 -35.26
CA SER A 5 -30.89 -37.17 -35.05
C SER A 5 -30.85 -36.79 -33.57
N ASP A 6 -31.25 -37.71 -32.70
CA ASP A 6 -31.32 -37.48 -31.25
C ASP A 6 -29.94 -37.15 -30.64
N LYS A 7 -28.88 -37.79 -31.15
CA LYS A 7 -27.50 -37.47 -30.77
C LYS A 7 -27.05 -36.11 -31.27
N TYR A 8 -27.46 -35.71 -32.47
CA TYR A 8 -27.12 -34.42 -33.05
C TYR A 8 -27.82 -33.28 -32.31
N ASP A 9 -29.10 -33.46 -31.97
CA ASP A 9 -29.87 -32.51 -31.18
C ASP A 9 -29.27 -32.35 -29.78
N THR A 10 -28.88 -33.46 -29.13
CA THR A 10 -28.19 -33.40 -27.83
C THR A 10 -26.90 -32.59 -27.93
N LEU A 11 -26.05 -32.87 -28.93
CA LEU A 11 -24.80 -32.15 -29.13
C LEU A 11 -25.03 -30.65 -29.39
N LEU A 12 -26.06 -30.29 -30.14
CA LEU A 12 -26.42 -28.90 -30.40
C LEU A 12 -26.78 -28.17 -29.09
N THR A 13 -27.62 -28.79 -28.26
CA THR A 13 -28.03 -28.20 -26.97
C THR A 13 -26.86 -28.08 -25.98
N GLU A 14 -25.95 -29.05 -25.95
CA GLU A 14 -24.74 -28.97 -25.13
C GLU A 14 -23.81 -27.87 -25.60
N HIS A 15 -23.65 -27.72 -26.92
CA HIS A 15 -22.84 -26.67 -27.52
C HIS A 15 -23.40 -25.28 -27.22
N GLU A 16 -24.72 -25.07 -27.34
CA GLU A 16 -25.37 -23.80 -26.97
C GLU A 16 -25.19 -23.48 -25.48
N LYS A 17 -25.41 -24.46 -24.59
CA LYS A 17 -25.18 -24.28 -23.15
C LYS A 17 -23.73 -23.95 -22.83
N SER A 18 -22.78 -24.57 -23.52
CA SER A 18 -21.36 -24.30 -23.36
C SER A 18 -21.02 -22.86 -23.80
N LYS A 19 -21.54 -22.43 -24.95
CA LYS A 19 -21.37 -21.07 -25.47
C LYS A 19 -21.92 -20.02 -24.50
N ASP A 20 -23.10 -20.24 -23.95
CA ASP A 20 -23.70 -19.35 -22.96
C ASP A 20 -22.87 -19.28 -21.67
N LYS A 21 -22.32 -20.42 -21.24
CA LYS A 21 -21.45 -20.48 -20.06
C LYS A 21 -20.14 -19.71 -20.31
N ILE A 22 -19.52 -19.88 -21.47
CA ILE A 22 -18.30 -19.16 -21.85
C ILE A 22 -18.57 -17.65 -21.84
N HIS A 23 -19.65 -17.19 -22.47
CA HIS A 23 -20.01 -15.77 -22.49
C HIS A 23 -20.23 -15.18 -21.09
N LYS A 24 -20.86 -15.94 -20.19
CA LYS A 24 -21.04 -15.52 -18.79
C LYS A 24 -19.71 -15.45 -18.04
N LEU A 25 -18.80 -16.40 -18.30
CA LEU A 25 -17.47 -16.40 -17.69
C LEU A 25 -16.63 -15.24 -18.20
N GLU A 26 -16.65 -14.95 -19.50
CA GLU A 26 -15.93 -13.81 -20.11
C GLU A 26 -16.36 -12.49 -19.47
N LYS A 27 -17.67 -12.25 -19.35
CA LYS A 27 -18.19 -11.07 -18.63
C LYS A 27 -17.78 -11.01 -17.17
N THR A 28 -17.73 -12.17 -16.51
CA THR A 28 -17.30 -12.25 -15.10
C THR A 28 -15.82 -11.89 -14.97
N VAL A 29 -14.98 -12.39 -15.87
CA VAL A 29 -13.54 -12.08 -15.93
C VAL A 29 -13.32 -10.60 -16.18
N GLU A 30 -14.05 -10.01 -17.14
CA GLU A 30 -13.98 -8.57 -17.42
C GLU A 30 -14.36 -7.74 -16.18
N HIS A 31 -15.47 -8.09 -15.52
CA HIS A 31 -15.91 -7.41 -14.30
C HIS A 31 -14.89 -7.51 -13.18
N ILE A 32 -14.32 -8.70 -12.94
CA ILE A 32 -13.29 -8.92 -11.92
C ILE A 32 -12.04 -8.10 -12.26
N ASN A 33 -11.59 -8.12 -13.51
CA ASN A 33 -10.42 -7.37 -13.95
C ASN A 33 -10.59 -5.87 -13.72
N ASN A 34 -11.73 -5.30 -14.09
CA ASN A 34 -12.04 -3.90 -13.86
C ASN A 34 -12.04 -3.55 -12.36
N LYS A 35 -12.58 -4.45 -11.52
CA LYS A 35 -12.55 -4.27 -10.07
C LYS A 35 -11.13 -4.32 -9.51
N CYS A 36 -10.29 -5.24 -9.98
CA CYS A 36 -8.89 -5.32 -9.58
C CYS A 36 -8.14 -4.03 -9.94
N THR A 37 -8.25 -3.55 -11.18
CA THR A 37 -7.61 -2.30 -11.60
C THR A 37 -8.08 -1.09 -10.78
N TYR A 38 -9.37 -1.04 -10.43
CA TYR A 38 -9.88 0.02 -9.55
C TYR A 38 -9.26 -0.06 -8.15
N LEU A 39 -9.21 -1.24 -7.55
CA LEU A 39 -8.63 -1.45 -6.22
C LEU A 39 -7.13 -1.13 -6.20
N GLU A 40 -6.39 -1.50 -7.24
CA GLU A 40 -4.98 -1.15 -7.40
C GLU A 40 -4.78 0.38 -7.39
N LYS A 41 -5.60 1.13 -8.13
CA LYS A 41 -5.55 2.60 -8.12
C LYS A 41 -5.86 3.17 -6.74
N CYS A 42 -6.84 2.62 -6.04
CA CYS A 42 -7.16 3.03 -4.67
C CYS A 42 -5.99 2.76 -3.71
N ASN A 43 -5.34 1.60 -3.82
CA ASN A 43 -4.19 1.27 -2.98
C ASN A 43 -3.04 2.24 -3.21
N VAL A 44 -2.67 2.52 -4.46
CA VAL A 44 -1.61 3.49 -4.77
C VAL A 44 -1.94 4.88 -4.20
N ALA A 45 -3.18 5.32 -4.33
CA ALA A 45 -3.59 6.62 -3.77
C ALA A 45 -3.52 6.64 -2.23
N LEU A 46 -3.83 5.52 -1.57
CA LEU A 46 -3.72 5.39 -0.11
C LEU A 46 -2.26 5.35 0.34
N GLU A 47 -1.40 4.59 -0.34
CA GLU A 47 0.03 4.52 -0.07
C GLU A 47 0.69 5.90 -0.20
N GLN A 48 0.34 6.65 -1.25
CA GLN A 48 0.83 8.02 -1.40
C GLN A 48 0.39 8.92 -0.25
N ARG A 49 -0.87 8.85 0.17
CA ARG A 49 -1.37 9.64 1.30
C ARG A 49 -0.70 9.27 2.62
N VAL A 50 -0.46 7.97 2.86
CA VAL A 50 0.29 7.50 4.03
C VAL A 50 1.70 8.08 4.00
N HIS A 51 2.37 8.01 2.86
CA HIS A 51 3.69 8.57 2.68
C HIS A 51 3.73 10.08 2.96
N ASP A 52 2.75 10.84 2.44
CA ASP A 52 2.64 12.27 2.68
C ASP A 52 2.44 12.59 4.18
N PHE A 53 1.64 11.79 4.89
CA PHE A 53 1.47 11.93 6.34
C PHE A 53 2.75 11.60 7.11
N GLU A 54 3.47 10.55 6.73
CA GLU A 54 4.75 10.19 7.34
C GLU A 54 5.80 11.29 7.12
N GLN A 55 5.89 11.85 5.92
CA GLN A 55 6.78 12.97 5.65
C GLN A 55 6.36 14.23 6.42
N SER A 56 5.06 14.55 6.45
CA SER A 56 4.54 15.71 7.16
C SER A 56 4.80 15.62 8.66
N THR A 57 4.67 14.43 9.25
CA THR A 57 4.99 14.22 10.66
C THR A 57 6.49 14.33 10.90
N ARG A 58 7.34 13.75 10.01
CA ARG A 58 8.80 13.84 10.06
C ARG A 58 9.37 15.24 9.88
N LYS A 59 8.64 16.17 9.25
CA LYS A 59 9.09 17.55 8.99
C LYS A 59 9.57 18.30 10.23
N HIS A 60 9.03 17.97 11.40
CA HIS A 60 9.37 18.60 12.67
C HIS A 60 10.40 17.81 13.49
N TYR A 61 10.85 16.66 12.98
CA TYR A 61 11.88 15.85 13.62
C TYR A 61 13.23 16.06 12.95
N ILE A 62 14.28 16.09 13.77
CA ILE A 62 15.66 16.11 13.32
C ILE A 62 16.33 14.83 13.81
N GLU A 63 16.96 14.10 12.89
CA GLU A 63 17.78 12.95 13.22
C GLU A 63 19.26 13.38 13.31
N ILE A 64 19.87 13.10 14.46
CA ILE A 64 21.29 13.40 14.70
C ILE A 64 22.04 12.07 14.72
N VAL A 65 22.95 11.90 13.75
CA VAL A 65 23.72 10.68 13.55
C VAL A 65 25.18 10.91 13.92
N GLY A 66 25.89 9.87 14.37
CA GLY A 66 27.32 9.93 14.68
C GLY A 66 27.65 10.36 16.11
N ILE A 67 26.66 10.39 17.01
CA ILE A 67 26.87 10.63 18.44
C ILE A 67 27.06 9.28 19.13
N GLU A 68 28.25 9.05 19.68
CA GLU A 68 28.57 7.88 20.49
C GLU A 68 27.56 7.72 21.65
N GLN A 69 27.21 6.48 21.97
CA GLN A 69 26.28 6.18 23.06
C GLN A 69 27.06 5.90 24.34
N MET A 70 26.85 6.75 25.35
CA MET A 70 27.48 6.58 26.65
C MET A 70 26.51 5.97 27.66
N PRO A 71 26.99 5.14 28.62
CA PRO A 71 26.17 4.65 29.71
C PRO A 71 25.67 5.83 30.56
N ASP A 72 24.39 5.78 30.96
CA ASP A 72 23.70 6.79 31.77
C ASP A 72 23.70 8.22 31.19
N GLU A 73 23.77 8.34 29.86
CA GLU A 73 23.77 9.64 29.20
C GLU A 73 22.43 10.40 29.32
N ASN A 74 22.52 11.72 29.42
CA ASN A 74 21.36 12.59 29.31
C ASN A 74 21.23 13.10 27.87
N VAL A 75 20.39 12.44 27.07
CA VAL A 75 20.20 12.75 25.64
C VAL A 75 19.74 14.21 25.43
N LYS A 76 18.91 14.76 26.33
CA LYS A 76 18.43 16.15 26.24
C LYS A 76 19.58 17.14 26.42
N GLU A 77 20.49 16.87 27.34
CA GLU A 77 21.67 17.72 27.56
C GLU A 77 22.61 17.70 26.35
N ILE A 78 22.81 16.53 25.75
CA ILE A 78 23.62 16.38 24.53
C ILE A 78 23.03 17.20 23.39
N VAL A 79 21.73 17.09 23.12
CA VAL A 79 21.06 17.87 22.06
C VAL A 79 21.15 19.37 22.32
N ASN A 80 20.96 19.81 23.56
CA ASN A 80 21.10 21.23 23.92
C ASN A 80 22.53 21.75 23.72
N LYS A 81 23.56 20.93 24.01
CA LYS A 81 24.97 21.28 23.73
C LYS A 81 25.21 21.42 22.24
N ILE A 82 24.67 20.51 21.43
CA ILE A 82 24.77 20.57 19.97
C ILE A 82 24.09 21.83 19.43
N GLY A 83 22.86 22.12 19.86
CA GLY A 83 22.12 23.34 19.48
C GLY A 83 22.91 24.62 19.76
N LYS A 84 23.48 24.73 20.96
CA LYS A 84 24.36 25.86 21.33
C LYS A 84 25.61 25.95 20.47
N MET A 85 26.20 24.82 20.08
CA MET A 85 27.42 24.80 19.25
C MET A 85 27.17 25.31 17.82
N ILE A 86 25.96 25.12 17.31
CA ILE A 86 25.54 25.57 15.96
C ILE A 86 24.73 26.87 15.98
N ASP A 87 24.63 27.54 17.13
CA ASP A 87 23.87 28.78 17.34
C ASP A 87 22.38 28.67 16.99
N VAL A 88 21.75 27.55 17.38
CA VAL A 88 20.31 27.30 17.20
C VAL A 88 19.63 27.10 18.56
N SER A 89 18.46 27.71 18.73
CA SER A 89 17.66 27.54 19.96
C SER A 89 17.13 26.11 20.09
N SER A 90 17.20 25.58 21.30
CA SER A 90 16.73 24.24 21.68
C SER A 90 15.53 24.30 22.65
N ASP A 91 14.90 25.47 22.80
CA ASP A 91 13.90 25.71 23.84
C ASP A 91 12.54 25.06 23.51
N ASP A 92 12.21 24.95 22.21
CA ASP A 92 10.95 24.41 21.71
C ASP A 92 11.00 22.90 21.39
N ILE A 93 11.93 22.17 22.02
CA ILE A 93 12.04 20.71 21.82
C ILE A 93 11.03 19.98 22.70
N ASP A 94 9.98 19.43 22.07
CA ASP A 94 8.94 18.66 22.75
C ASP A 94 9.48 17.39 23.43
N TRP A 95 10.24 16.57 22.69
CA TRP A 95 10.81 15.33 23.21
C TRP A 95 12.08 14.92 22.44
N VAL A 96 12.92 14.11 23.09
CA VAL A 96 14.17 13.57 22.53
C VAL A 96 14.30 12.11 22.92
N ARG A 97 14.76 11.25 22.00
CA ARG A 97 15.07 9.84 22.31
C ARG A 97 16.22 9.33 21.45
N ARG A 98 16.85 8.24 21.90
CA ARG A 98 17.69 7.39 21.04
C ARG A 98 16.78 6.47 20.20
N ASN A 99 17.08 6.36 18.92
CA ASN A 99 16.50 5.30 18.07
C ASN A 99 17.06 3.93 18.48
#